data_AF-K8EFG9-F1
#
_entry.id   AF-K8EFG9-F1
#
_cell.length_a   1.000
_cell.length_b   1.000
_cell.length_c   1.000
_cell.angle_alpha   90.00
_cell.angle_beta   90.00
_cell.angle_gamma   90.00
#
_symmetry.space_group_name_H-M   'P 1'
#
loop_
_entity.id
_entity.type
_entity.pdbx_description
1 polymer ?
#
loop_
_entity_poly.entity_id
_entity_poly.type
_entity_poly.pdbx_seq_one_letter_code
_entity_poly.pdbx_strand_id
1 'polypeptide(L)'
;MAGKKPAKKTVKGGAKKSSKKKVETYKIYIYKVLKQVHPDTGISSKAMSIMNSFINDIFEKIATEAAKLARYNKKPTVTSREIQTSVRLILPGELAKHAVSEGTKAVTSAFFFKFLQRVEIYSPFQFSLYDYFSHHQNNRVYLRVSVHGLFSLLVTTTRAKTN
;
A
#
# COMPACT_ATOMS: atom_id res chain seq x y z
N MET A 1 53.43 22.05 -51.10
CA MET A 1 53.82 20.70 -50.62
C MET A 1 53.52 20.66 -49.14
N ALA A 2 52.49 19.92 -48.68
CA ALA A 2 52.50 18.47 -48.41
C ALA A 2 53.61 18.12 -47.39
N GLY A 3 53.34 17.52 -46.22
CA GLY A 3 52.38 16.45 -46.01
C GLY A 3 51.90 16.28 -44.56
N LYS A 4 50.94 15.37 -44.46
CA LYS A 4 49.99 15.12 -43.38
C LYS A 4 50.23 13.70 -42.85
N LYS A 5 50.00 13.50 -41.53
CA LYS A 5 49.71 12.23 -40.79
C LYS A 5 50.91 11.35 -40.34
N PRO A 6 50.80 10.59 -39.22
CA PRO A 6 49.73 9.62 -38.96
C PRO A 6 48.98 9.73 -37.61
N ALA A 7 47.92 8.92 -37.53
CA ALA A 7 46.81 8.96 -36.57
C ALA A 7 47.03 8.06 -35.34
N LYS A 8 46.35 8.37 -34.23
CA LYS A 8 45.85 7.34 -33.31
C LYS A 8 44.48 7.71 -32.73
N LYS A 9 43.52 6.85 -33.04
CA LYS A 9 42.16 6.76 -32.48
C LYS A 9 42.24 6.66 -30.95
N THR A 10 41.33 7.32 -30.25
CA THR A 10 40.39 6.65 -29.33
C THR A 10 39.29 7.64 -28.94
N VAL A 11 38.11 7.42 -29.49
CA VAL A 11 36.85 7.94 -28.98
C VAL A 11 36.63 7.22 -27.64
N LYS A 12 37.02 7.83 -26.51
CA LYS A 12 36.60 7.32 -25.20
C LYS A 12 35.17 7.81 -24.98
N GLY A 13 34.23 7.02 -25.51
CA GLY A 13 32.83 7.09 -25.09
C GLY A 13 32.82 7.03 -23.57
N GLY A 14 32.40 8.12 -22.94
CA GLY A 14 32.08 8.14 -21.53
C GLY A 14 30.98 7.12 -21.31
N ALA A 15 31.35 5.93 -20.85
CA ALA A 15 30.41 4.91 -20.43
C ALA A 15 29.51 5.54 -19.37
N LYS A 16 28.32 5.92 -19.81
CA LYS A 16 27.24 6.42 -18.97
C LYS A 16 27.07 5.37 -17.87
N LYS A 17 27.51 5.71 -16.66
CA LYS A 17 27.50 4.86 -15.47
C LYS A 17 26.11 4.25 -15.42
N SER A 18 26.00 2.97 -15.79
CA SER A 18 24.74 2.23 -15.83
C SER A 18 24.08 2.45 -14.49
N SER A 19 23.02 3.24 -14.46
CA SER A 19 22.16 3.42 -13.30
C SER A 19 21.83 2.00 -12.83
N LYS A 20 22.43 1.57 -11.71
CA LYS A 20 22.06 0.30 -11.09
C LYS A 20 20.56 0.42 -10.87
N LYS A 21 19.77 -0.33 -11.63
CA LYS A 21 18.34 -0.48 -11.38
C LYS A 21 18.23 -0.72 -9.88
N LYS A 22 17.57 0.21 -9.18
CA LYS A 22 17.35 0.11 -7.76
C LYS A 22 16.57 -1.18 -7.58
N VAL A 23 17.23 -2.22 -7.07
CA VAL A 23 16.57 -3.50 -6.79
C VAL A 23 15.56 -3.17 -5.70
N GLU A 24 14.27 -3.18 -6.05
CA GLU A 24 13.24 -3.06 -5.05
C GLU A 24 13.43 -4.18 -4.04
N THR A 25 13.62 -3.78 -2.80
CA THR A 25 14.14 -4.66 -1.76
C THR A 25 13.17 -4.61 -0.60
N TYR A 26 12.61 -5.77 -0.23
CA TYR A 26 11.63 -5.90 0.84
C TYR A 26 12.26 -6.01 2.24
N LYS A 27 13.59 -5.86 2.37
CA LYS A 27 14.37 -6.07 3.61
C LYS A 27 13.79 -5.36 4.83
N ILE A 28 13.38 -4.09 4.69
CA ILE A 28 12.83 -3.31 5.81
C ILE A 28 11.51 -3.93 6.28
N TYR A 29 10.65 -4.37 5.35
CA TYR A 29 9.36 -4.98 5.69
C TYR A 29 9.54 -6.38 6.28
N ILE A 30 10.45 -7.18 5.73
CA ILE A 30 10.81 -8.50 6.27
C ILE A 30 11.29 -8.35 7.72
N TYR A 31 12.15 -7.35 7.99
CA TYR A 31 12.64 -7.10 9.34
C TYR A 31 11.54 -6.61 10.30
N LYS A 32 10.64 -5.72 9.84
CA LYS A 32 9.49 -5.27 10.64
C LYS A 32 8.58 -6.43 11.04
N VAL A 33 8.23 -7.30 10.08
CA VAL A 33 7.41 -8.49 10.36
C VAL A 33 8.13 -9.45 11.29
N LEU A 34 9.43 -9.68 11.08
CA LEU A 34 10.24 -10.55 11.96
C LEU A 34 10.18 -10.08 13.42
N LYS A 35 10.33 -8.77 13.68
CA LYS A 35 10.28 -8.24 15.03
C LYS A 35 8.89 -8.23 15.65
N GLN A 36 7.83 -8.22 14.84
CA GLN A 36 6.45 -8.39 15.33
C GLN A 36 6.20 -9.82 15.80
N VAL A 37 6.78 -10.83 15.14
CA VAL A 37 6.56 -12.25 15.49
C VAL A 37 7.58 -12.79 16.50
N HIS A 38 8.84 -12.36 16.43
CA HIS A 38 9.95 -12.80 17.27
C HIS A 38 10.90 -11.64 17.61
N PRO A 39 10.62 -10.86 18.68
CA PRO A 39 11.39 -9.67 19.05
C PRO A 39 12.89 -9.92 19.25
N ASP A 40 13.26 -11.06 19.83
CA ASP A 40 14.64 -11.36 20.22
C ASP A 40 15.45 -12.12 19.16
N THR A 41 14.80 -12.51 18.05
CA THR A 41 15.46 -13.28 16.98
C THR A 41 16.07 -12.35 15.91
N GLY A 42 17.24 -12.75 15.40
CA GLY A 42 17.91 -12.11 14.26
C GLY A 42 17.80 -12.95 12.98
N ILE A 43 17.99 -12.33 11.82
CA ILE A 43 17.99 -13.00 10.52
C ILE A 43 19.34 -12.74 9.82
N SER A 44 19.94 -13.79 9.26
CA SER A 44 21.21 -13.67 8.53
C SER A 44 21.02 -12.96 7.18
N SER A 45 22.09 -12.40 6.64
CA SER A 45 22.08 -11.73 5.32
C SER A 45 21.68 -12.68 4.18
N LYS A 46 22.09 -13.96 4.27
CA LYS A 46 21.72 -15.02 3.32
C LYS A 46 20.22 -15.33 3.40
N ALA A 47 19.69 -15.55 4.61
CA ALA A 47 18.26 -15.81 4.80
C ALA A 47 17.41 -14.61 4.36
N MET A 48 17.88 -13.39 4.62
CA MET A 48 17.24 -12.17 4.14
C MET A 48 17.16 -12.09 2.61
N SER A 49 18.20 -12.51 1.91
CA SER A 49 18.19 -12.56 0.43
C SER A 49 17.17 -13.59 -0.09
N ILE A 50 17.10 -14.77 0.55
CA ILE A 50 16.14 -15.82 0.20
C ILE A 50 14.70 -15.30 0.37
N MET A 51 14.42 -14.63 1.50
CA MET A 51 13.10 -14.05 1.75
C MET A 51 12.72 -12.97 0.73
N ASN A 52 13.67 -12.13 0.32
CA ASN A 52 13.43 -11.13 -0.71
C ASN A 52 13.07 -11.76 -2.06
N SER A 53 13.78 -12.81 -2.47
CA SER A 53 13.46 -13.55 -3.69
C SER A 53 12.11 -14.25 -3.58
N PHE A 54 11.82 -14.90 -2.45
CA PHE A 54 10.53 -15.57 -2.21
C PHE A 54 9.34 -14.62 -2.39
N ILE A 55 9.43 -13.39 -1.88
CA ILE A 55 8.36 -12.39 -2.06
C ILE A 55 8.18 -12.02 -3.53
N ASN A 56 9.28 -11.83 -4.28
CA ASN A 56 9.20 -11.54 -5.70
C ASN A 56 8.57 -12.70 -6.48
N ASP A 57 8.99 -13.95 -6.20
CA ASP A 57 8.46 -15.14 -6.87
C ASP A 57 6.94 -15.29 -6.67
N ILE A 58 6.46 -15.05 -5.45
CA ILE A 58 5.01 -15.10 -5.14
C ILE A 58 4.27 -13.92 -5.77
N PHE A 59 4.85 -12.72 -5.74
CA PHE A 59 4.27 -11.53 -6.35
C PHE A 59 4.09 -11.72 -7.86
N GLU A 60 5.11 -12.20 -8.57
CA GLU A 60 5.05 -12.44 -10.00
C GLU A 60 4.01 -13.51 -10.36
N LYS A 61 3.92 -14.59 -9.57
CA LYS A 61 2.89 -15.62 -9.74
C LYS A 61 1.48 -15.06 -9.59
N ILE A 62 1.22 -14.28 -8.53
CA ILE A 62 -0.10 -13.68 -8.29
C ILE A 62 -0.44 -12.66 -9.38
N ALA A 63 0.50 -11.78 -9.74
CA ALA A 63 0.29 -10.77 -10.76
C ALA A 63 -0.02 -11.39 -12.13
N THR A 64 0.71 -12.45 -12.49
CA THR A 64 0.50 -13.18 -13.74
C THR A 64 -0.87 -13.84 -13.79
N GLU A 65 -1.27 -14.54 -12.73
CA GLU A 65 -2.60 -15.17 -12.67
C GLU A 65 -3.73 -14.13 -12.65
N ALA A 66 -3.56 -13.01 -11.93
CA ALA A 66 -4.56 -11.95 -11.89
C ALA A 66 -4.74 -11.28 -13.24
N ALA A 67 -3.64 -11.06 -13.98
CA ALA A 67 -3.68 -10.55 -15.34
C ALA A 67 -4.39 -11.52 -16.29
N LYS A 68 -4.15 -12.84 -16.17
CA LYS A 68 -4.88 -13.86 -16.95
C LYS A 68 -6.38 -13.81 -16.65
N LEU A 69 -6.78 -13.76 -15.37
CA LEU A 69 -8.18 -13.66 -14.97
C LEU A 69 -8.87 -12.39 -15.49
N ALA A 70 -8.19 -11.24 -15.45
CA ALA A 70 -8.73 -10.01 -16.02
C ALA A 70 -8.96 -10.13 -17.54
N ARG A 71 -8.03 -10.77 -18.25
CA ARG A 71 -8.15 -11.04 -19.69
C ARG A 71 -9.30 -12.01 -20.01
N TYR A 72 -9.48 -13.07 -19.23
CA TYR A 72 -10.63 -13.98 -19.39
C TYR A 72 -11.96 -13.24 -19.20
N ASN A 73 -12.03 -12.34 -18.22
CA ASN A 73 -13.21 -11.51 -17.97
C ASN A 73 -13.36 -10.33 -18.94
N LYS A 74 -12.47 -10.20 -19.94
CA LYS A 74 -12.43 -9.09 -20.92
C LYS A 74 -12.36 -7.71 -20.28
N LYS A 75 -11.76 -7.60 -19.10
CA LYS A 75 -11.58 -6.34 -18.40
C LYS A 75 -10.17 -5.79 -18.63
N PRO A 76 -10.01 -4.50 -18.93
CA PRO A 76 -8.68 -3.88 -19.06
C PRO A 76 -8.01 -3.63 -17.70
N THR A 77 -8.76 -3.71 -16.60
CA THR A 77 -8.28 -3.40 -15.24
C THR A 77 -8.35 -4.62 -14.35
N VAL A 78 -7.25 -4.91 -13.65
CA VAL A 78 -7.20 -5.92 -12.58
C VAL A 78 -7.81 -5.32 -11.31
N THR A 79 -8.87 -5.94 -10.77
CA THR A 79 -9.51 -5.50 -9.53
C THR A 79 -9.08 -6.37 -8.35
N SER A 80 -9.45 -5.96 -7.13
CA SER A 80 -9.24 -6.76 -5.92
C SER A 80 -9.87 -8.15 -6.02
N ARG A 81 -10.92 -8.33 -6.83
CA ARG A 81 -11.55 -9.62 -7.08
C ARG A 81 -10.63 -10.57 -7.84
N GLU A 82 -9.98 -10.13 -8.91
CA GLU A 82 -9.03 -10.96 -9.65
C GLU A 82 -7.81 -11.31 -8.80
N ILE A 83 -7.32 -10.37 -7.98
CA ILE A 83 -6.24 -10.63 -7.02
C ILE A 83 -6.66 -11.67 -5.97
N GLN A 84 -7.86 -11.53 -5.39
CA GLN A 84 -8.38 -12.46 -4.38
C GLN A 84 -8.51 -13.89 -4.93
N THR A 85 -9.04 -14.04 -6.15
CA THR A 85 -9.11 -15.34 -6.81
C THR A 85 -7.73 -15.90 -7.11
N SER A 86 -6.80 -15.07 -7.58
CA SER A 86 -5.41 -15.49 -7.86
C SER A 86 -4.69 -15.98 -6.61
N VAL A 87 -4.88 -15.31 -5.47
CA VAL A 87 -4.32 -15.75 -4.19
C VAL A 87 -4.83 -17.14 -3.79
N ARG A 88 -6.11 -17.43 -4.03
CA ARG A 88 -6.70 -18.76 -3.77
C ARG A 88 -6.19 -19.84 -4.72
N LEU A 89 -5.78 -19.48 -5.93
CA LEU A 89 -5.19 -20.42 -6.90
C LEU A 89 -3.72 -20.71 -6.60
N ILE A 90 -2.96 -19.72 -6.11
CA ILE A 90 -1.52 -19.85 -5.86
C ILE A 90 -1.21 -20.47 -4.50
N LEU A 91 -2.01 -20.18 -3.47
CA LEU A 91 -1.74 -20.64 -2.10
C LEU A 91 -2.60 -21.87 -1.74
N PRO A 92 -2.05 -22.87 -1.02
CA PRO A 92 -2.80 -24.05 -0.62
C PRO A 92 -3.66 -23.80 0.64
N GLY A 93 -4.82 -24.47 0.70
CA GLY A 93 -5.58 -24.74 1.93
C GLY A 93 -5.79 -23.54 2.85
N GLU A 94 -5.31 -23.66 4.11
CA GLU A 94 -5.47 -22.63 5.13
C GLU A 94 -4.70 -21.33 4.86
N LEU A 95 -3.55 -21.41 4.16
CA LEU A 95 -2.78 -20.21 3.82
C LEU A 95 -3.59 -19.27 2.91
N ALA A 96 -4.36 -19.84 1.97
CA ALA A 96 -5.25 -19.05 1.13
C ALA A 96 -6.36 -18.36 1.94
N LYS A 97 -6.93 -19.04 2.94
CA LYS A 97 -8.00 -18.45 3.77
C LYS A 97 -7.49 -17.27 4.57
N HIS A 98 -6.35 -17.42 5.23
CA HIS A 98 -5.72 -16.33 5.99
C HIS A 98 -5.30 -15.18 5.07
N ALA A 99 -4.63 -15.47 3.96
CA ALA A 99 -4.20 -14.43 3.01
C ALA A 99 -5.38 -13.62 2.45
N VAL A 100 -6.51 -14.27 2.15
CA VAL A 100 -7.73 -13.59 1.68
C VAL A 100 -8.38 -12.74 2.78
N SER A 101 -8.40 -13.24 4.02
CA SER A 101 -8.91 -12.49 5.17
C SER A 101 -8.08 -11.22 5.42
N GLU A 102 -6.76 -11.34 5.46
CA GLU A 102 -5.85 -10.19 5.60
C GLU A 102 -5.97 -9.21 4.43
N GLY A 103 -6.07 -9.72 3.19
CA GLY A 103 -6.28 -8.89 2.01
C GLY A 103 -7.58 -8.08 2.07
N THR A 104 -8.66 -8.68 2.56
CA THR A 104 -9.97 -8.02 2.66
C THR A 104 -9.96 -6.93 3.73
N LYS A 105 -9.32 -7.17 4.88
CA LYS A 105 -9.11 -6.14 5.91
C LYS A 105 -8.37 -4.94 5.33
N ALA A 106 -7.25 -5.19 4.63
CA ALA A 106 -6.44 -4.14 4.02
C ALA A 106 -7.21 -3.32 2.98
N VAL A 107 -8.03 -3.96 2.13
CA VAL A 107 -8.86 -3.26 1.13
C VAL A 107 -9.88 -2.36 1.82
N THR A 108 -10.53 -2.83 2.89
CA THR A 108 -11.50 -2.02 3.65
C THR A 108 -10.82 -0.83 4.31
N SER A 109 -9.65 -1.01 4.93
CA SER A 109 -8.88 0.10 5.53
C SER A 109 -8.44 1.12 4.48
N ALA A 110 -7.95 0.68 3.33
CA ALA A 110 -7.54 1.57 2.25
C ALA A 110 -8.74 2.31 1.63
N PHE A 111 -9.86 1.61 1.45
CA PHE A 111 -11.11 2.21 0.97
C PHE A 111 -11.64 3.24 1.96
N PHE A 112 -11.64 2.93 3.26
CA PHE A 112 -12.07 3.82 4.32
C PHE A 112 -11.19 5.08 4.38
N PHE A 113 -9.87 4.94 4.30
CA PHE A 113 -8.96 6.08 4.27
C PHE A 113 -9.18 6.96 3.04
N LYS A 114 -9.36 6.35 1.85
CA LYS A 114 -9.70 7.08 0.62
C LYS A 114 -11.08 7.74 0.69
N PHE A 115 -12.02 7.13 1.39
CA PHE A 115 -13.35 7.69 1.65
C PHE A 115 -13.26 8.89 2.60
N LEU A 116 -12.50 8.80 3.69
CA LEU A 116 -12.28 9.91 4.61
C LEU A 116 -11.65 11.11 3.91
N GLN A 117 -10.60 10.92 3.10
CA GLN A 117 -10.03 12.00 2.29
C GLN A 117 -11.05 12.60 1.31
N ARG A 118 -11.97 11.78 0.77
CA ARG A 118 -13.03 12.27 -0.12
C ARG A 118 -14.09 13.08 0.63
N VAL A 119 -14.39 12.76 1.88
CA VAL A 119 -15.32 13.53 2.73
C VAL A 119 -14.66 14.82 3.22
N GLU A 120 -13.37 14.78 3.55
CA GLU A 120 -12.60 15.93 4.06
C GLU A 120 -12.34 16.99 2.98
N ILE A 121 -12.23 16.59 1.70
CA ILE A 121 -12.14 17.52 0.55
C ILE A 121 -13.51 18.14 0.18
N TYR A 122 -14.63 17.62 0.70
CA TYR A 122 -15.96 18.21 0.48
C TYR A 122 -16.31 19.34 1.46
N SER A 123 -15.46 19.65 2.45
CA SER A 123 -15.69 20.74 3.41
C SER A 123 -14.61 21.84 3.45
N PRO A 124 -14.12 22.39 2.32
CA PRO A 124 -13.29 23.60 2.38
C PRO A 124 -14.09 24.85 2.83
N PHE A 125 -15.42 24.75 2.96
CA PHE A 125 -16.31 25.87 3.32
C PHE A 125 -16.55 26.04 4.84
N GLN A 126 -16.02 25.18 5.70
CA GLN A 126 -16.31 25.21 7.14
C GLN A 126 -15.32 26.03 7.98
N PHE A 127 -14.16 26.43 7.42
CA PHE A 127 -13.08 27.03 8.21
C PHE A 127 -13.27 28.53 8.50
N SER A 128 -14.07 29.25 7.71
CA SER A 128 -14.26 30.70 7.91
C SER A 128 -15.29 31.07 8.98
N LEU A 129 -16.16 30.13 9.39
CA LEU A 129 -17.22 30.42 10.37
C LEU A 129 -16.78 30.20 11.83
N TYR A 130 -15.65 29.50 12.04
CA TYR A 130 -15.12 29.22 13.37
C TYR A 130 -14.38 30.41 14.00
N ASP A 131 -13.77 31.29 13.19
CA ASP A 131 -13.01 32.45 13.70
C ASP A 131 -13.90 33.68 13.97
N TYR A 132 -15.00 33.85 13.22
CA TYR A 132 -15.93 34.96 13.45
C TYR A 132 -16.74 34.80 14.76
N PHE A 133 -16.84 33.57 15.28
CA PHE A 133 -17.59 33.27 16.49
C PHE A 133 -16.72 33.23 17.76
N SER A 134 -15.43 33.57 17.67
CA SER A 134 -14.51 33.57 18.82
C SER A 134 -14.38 34.92 19.54
N HIS A 135 -15.01 35.99 19.02
CA HIS A 135 -14.92 37.34 19.61
C HIS A 135 -16.16 37.83 20.36
N HIS A 136 -17.27 37.06 20.36
CA HIS A 136 -18.49 37.47 21.07
C HIS A 136 -19.04 36.36 21.98
N GLN A 137 -18.77 36.57 23.27
CA GLN A 137 -19.54 36.15 24.44
C GLN A 137 -19.31 34.73 25.01
N ASN A 138 -18.76 34.77 26.22
CA ASN A 138 -18.75 33.76 27.27
C ASN A 138 -20.16 33.18 27.53
N ASN A 139 -20.31 31.87 27.33
CA ASN A 139 -20.95 30.89 28.23
C ASN A 139 -21.30 29.62 27.44
N ARG A 140 -20.30 28.75 27.27
CA ARG A 140 -20.36 27.50 26.52
C ARG A 140 -21.03 26.38 27.33
N VAL A 141 -22.29 26.06 27.04
CA VAL A 141 -22.90 24.77 27.46
C VAL A 141 -23.58 24.00 26.32
N TYR A 142 -23.89 24.57 25.16
CA TYR A 142 -24.84 23.91 24.24
C TYR A 142 -24.33 23.27 22.94
N LEU A 143 -23.02 23.18 22.69
CA LEU A 143 -22.53 22.65 21.41
C LEU A 143 -21.33 21.71 21.48
N ARG A 144 -21.28 20.84 22.51
CA ARG A 144 -20.35 19.69 22.54
C ARG A 144 -21.04 18.34 22.39
N VAL A 145 -22.37 18.30 22.29
CA VAL A 145 -23.15 17.05 22.39
C VAL A 145 -23.32 16.34 21.04
N SER A 146 -23.32 17.03 19.91
CA SER A 146 -23.77 16.40 18.65
C SER A 146 -22.72 15.57 17.88
N VAL A 147 -21.42 15.80 18.06
CA VAL A 147 -20.41 15.03 17.29
C VAL A 147 -20.01 13.74 18.03
N HIS A 148 -20.01 13.77 19.37
CA HIS A 148 -19.69 12.59 20.17
C HIS A 148 -20.86 11.58 20.21
N GLY A 149 -22.11 12.06 20.16
CA GLY A 149 -23.31 11.21 20.13
C GLY A 149 -23.44 10.38 18.85
N LEU A 150 -23.11 10.95 17.69
CA LEU A 150 -23.16 10.24 16.41
C LEU A 150 -22.06 9.17 16.28
N PHE A 151 -20.90 9.40 16.89
CA PHE A 151 -19.83 8.39 16.90
C PHE A 151 -20.18 7.18 17.79
N SER A 152 -20.86 7.41 18.92
CA SER A 152 -21.30 6.34 19.82
C SER A 152 -22.43 5.47 19.22
N LEU A 153 -23.38 6.08 18.49
CA LEU A 153 -24.49 5.34 17.85
C LEU A 153 -24.01 4.39 16.73
N LEU A 154 -22.93 4.78 16.03
CA LEU A 154 -22.31 3.97 14.98
C LEU A 154 -21.54 2.76 15.58
N VAL A 155 -20.92 2.95 16.75
CA VAL A 155 -20.19 1.89 17.47
C VAL A 155 -21.14 0.86 18.10
N THR A 156 -22.31 1.28 18.60
CA THR A 156 -23.28 0.34 19.19
C THR A 156 -24.03 -0.49 18.15
N THR A 157 -24.31 0.07 16.96
CA THR A 157 -25.00 -0.65 15.87
C THR A 157 -24.14 -1.74 15.22
N THR A 158 -22.81 -1.61 15.27
CA THR A 158 -21.88 -2.63 14.75
C THR A 158 -21.67 -3.80 15.71
N ARG A 159 -22.00 -3.65 17.00
CA ARG A 159 -21.90 -4.71 18.01
C ARG A 159 -23.15 -5.60 18.10
N ALA A 160 -24.26 -5.22 17.48
CA ALA A 160 -25.53 -5.96 17.54
C ALA A 160 -25.72 -7.05 16.44
N LYS A 161 -24.69 -7.37 15.64
CA LYS A 161 -24.78 -8.37 14.55
C LYS A 161 -23.78 -9.53 14.61
N THR A 162 -23.15 -9.79 15.74
CA THR A 162 -22.47 -11.08 16.00
C THR A 162 -22.49 -11.35 17.50
N ASN A 163 -23.41 -12.23 17.90
CA ASN A 163 -23.57 -12.92 19.21
C ASN A 163 -23.38 -12.10 20.49
#